data_AF-A0A963PPU0-F1
#
_entry.id   AF-A0A963PPU0-F1
#
_cell.length_a   1.000
_cell.length_b   1.000
_cell.length_c   1.000
_cell.angle_alpha   90.00
_cell.angle_beta   90.00
_cell.angle_gamma   90.00
#
_symmetry.space_group_name_H-M   'P 1'
#
loop_
_entity.id
_entity.type
_entity.pdbx_description
1 polymer ?
#
loop_
_entity_poly.entity_id
_entity_poly.type
_entity_poly.pdbx_seq_one_letter_code
_entity_poly.pdbx_strand_id
1 'polypeptide(L)'
;MTQKTLSLDWTNKRTRKREFLDEMERVVPWSALVALIEPHSPRAKTGRPPFPIETMLRIHFMQNWFTFGDQAMEEALIDTPLYRDFARLNVDADRLPDAITILRFRHLLERHGLAQQMFVAVNELLAAKGLVVKSGTAVDATIINAPSSTKNRSGER
;
A
#
# COMPACT_ATOMS: atom_id res chain seq x y z
N MET A 1 4.93 46.59 11.56
CA MET A 1 5.58 45.42 10.92
C MET A 1 4.50 44.60 10.24
N THR A 2 4.39 44.69 8.93
CA THR A 2 3.35 44.00 8.16
C THR A 2 3.84 42.59 7.84
N GLN A 3 3.27 41.57 8.48
CA GLN A 3 3.54 40.18 8.11
C GLN A 3 3.05 39.97 6.68
N LYS A 4 3.99 39.73 5.76
CA LYS A 4 3.68 39.14 4.45
C LYS A 4 3.22 37.72 4.70
N THR A 5 1.92 37.46 4.60
CA THR A 5 1.40 36.11 4.44
C THR A 5 1.92 35.60 3.10
N LEU A 6 2.84 34.65 3.14
CA LEU A 6 3.25 33.88 1.97
C LEU A 6 2.04 33.07 1.52
N SER A 7 1.26 33.61 0.59
CA SER A 7 0.22 32.87 -0.14
C SER A 7 0.92 31.87 -1.07
N LEU A 8 1.38 30.80 -0.46
CA LEU A 8 1.96 29.65 -1.12
C LEU A 8 0.81 28.83 -1.73
N ASP A 9 0.52 29.11 -3.01
CA ASP A 9 -0.50 28.44 -3.82
C ASP A 9 -0.13 26.98 -4.17
N TRP A 10 0.21 26.16 -3.16
CA TRP A 10 0.45 24.72 -3.31
C TRP A 10 -0.81 23.89 -3.11
N THR A 11 -1.93 24.52 -2.76
CA THR A 11 -3.15 23.88 -2.26
C THR A 11 -3.80 22.89 -3.24
N ASN A 12 -3.48 22.98 -4.54
CA ASN A 12 -4.02 22.09 -5.57
C ASN A 12 -3.02 21.08 -6.15
N LYS A 13 -1.73 21.13 -5.78
CA LYS A 13 -0.73 20.23 -6.39
C LYS A 13 -0.79 18.86 -5.73
N ARG A 14 -1.36 17.86 -6.42
CA ARG A 14 -1.31 16.46 -5.99
C ARG A 14 0.11 15.92 -6.09
N THR A 15 0.54 15.16 -5.09
CA THR A 15 1.84 14.49 -5.12
C THR A 15 1.72 13.15 -5.85
N ARG A 16 2.79 12.70 -6.50
CA ARG A 16 2.84 11.38 -7.16
C ARG A 16 2.45 10.25 -6.22
N LYS A 17 2.87 10.31 -4.95
CA LYS A 17 2.52 9.32 -3.92
C LYS A 17 1.01 9.28 -3.65
N ARG A 18 0.35 10.44 -3.58
CA ARG A 18 -1.10 10.51 -3.38
C ARG A 18 -1.83 9.91 -4.58
N GLU A 19 -1.46 10.31 -5.79
CA GLU A 19 -2.05 9.76 -7.02
C GLU A 19 -1.88 8.24 -7.11
N PHE A 20 -0.69 7.73 -6.79
CA PHE A 20 -0.41 6.30 -6.73
C PHE A 20 -1.32 5.58 -5.72
N LEU A 21 -1.42 6.09 -4.48
CA LEU A 21 -2.24 5.47 -3.44
C LEU A 21 -3.74 5.53 -3.76
N ASP A 22 -4.23 6.63 -4.35
CA ASP A 22 -5.63 6.75 -4.77
C ASP A 22 -5.96 5.71 -5.86
N GLU A 23 -5.03 5.48 -6.79
CA GLU A 23 -5.22 4.47 -7.83
C GLU A 23 -5.16 3.06 -7.24
N MET A 24 -4.23 2.79 -6.33
CA MET A 24 -4.15 1.52 -5.61
C MET A 24 -5.42 1.23 -4.80
N GLU A 25 -6.02 2.24 -4.16
CA GLU A 25 -7.31 2.10 -3.46
C GLU A 25 -8.42 1.62 -4.40
N ARG A 26 -8.42 2.06 -5.67
CA ARG A 26 -9.42 1.69 -6.67
C ARG A 26 -9.16 0.34 -7.33
N VAL A 27 -7.91 0.01 -7.60
CA VAL A 27 -7.57 -1.18 -8.41
C VAL A 27 -7.42 -2.44 -7.56
N VAL A 28 -6.93 -2.34 -6.33
CA VAL A 28 -6.68 -3.50 -5.49
C VAL A 28 -8.01 -4.04 -4.92
N PRO A 29 -8.31 -5.33 -5.06
CA PRO A 29 -9.56 -5.91 -4.56
C PRO A 29 -9.48 -6.19 -3.04
N TRP A 30 -9.42 -5.15 -2.22
CA TRP A 30 -9.15 -5.24 -0.78
C TRP A 30 -10.03 -6.26 -0.04
N SER A 31 -11.34 -6.24 -0.29
CA SER A 31 -12.30 -7.15 0.35
C SER A 31 -12.03 -8.61 0.01
N ALA A 32 -11.66 -8.93 -1.24
CA ALA A 32 -11.29 -10.28 -1.62
C ALA A 32 -10.00 -10.74 -0.95
N LEU A 33 -8.99 -9.85 -0.88
CA LEU A 33 -7.72 -10.16 -0.22
C LEU A 33 -7.89 -10.34 1.30
N VAL A 34 -8.74 -9.53 1.94
CA VAL A 34 -9.09 -9.67 3.37
C VAL A 34 -9.74 -11.03 3.64
N ALA A 35 -10.67 -11.46 2.79
CA ALA A 35 -11.35 -12.75 2.93
C ALA A 35 -10.38 -13.95 2.88
N LEU A 36 -9.25 -13.84 2.17
CA LEU A 36 -8.20 -14.87 2.16
C LEU A 36 -7.42 -14.94 3.48
N ILE A 37 -7.36 -13.84 4.24
CA ILE A 37 -6.59 -13.73 5.49
C ILE A 37 -7.44 -14.07 6.71
N GLU A 38 -8.73 -13.73 6.67
CA GLU A 38 -9.67 -13.94 7.78
C GLU A 38 -9.58 -15.33 8.45
N PRO A 39 -9.48 -16.46 7.72
CA PRO A 39 -9.39 -17.79 8.33
C PRO A 39 -8.13 -18.00 9.19
N HIS A 40 -7.07 -17.24 8.93
CA HIS A 40 -5.78 -17.37 9.58
C HIS A 40 -5.57 -16.35 10.70
N SER A 41 -6.42 -15.33 10.77
CA SER A 41 -6.24 -14.23 11.72
C SER A 41 -6.51 -14.69 13.17
N PRO A 42 -5.62 -14.37 14.12
CA PRO A 42 -5.82 -14.73 15.51
C PRO A 42 -7.05 -14.02 16.07
N ARG A 43 -8.03 -14.81 16.55
CA ARG A 43 -9.17 -14.25 17.31
C ARG A 43 -8.66 -13.71 18.64
N ALA A 44 -9.03 -12.49 18.98
CA ALA A 44 -8.72 -11.92 20.30
C ALA A 44 -9.39 -12.78 21.38
N LYS A 45 -8.58 -13.45 22.21
CA LYS A 45 -9.09 -14.23 23.35
C LYS A 45 -9.18 -13.39 24.63
N THR A 46 -8.27 -12.44 24.81
CA THR A 46 -8.18 -11.50 25.93
C THR A 46 -7.25 -10.33 25.57
N GLY A 47 -7.50 -9.15 26.13
CA GLY A 47 -6.63 -7.96 25.97
C GLY A 47 -7.09 -6.99 24.88
N ARG A 48 -6.18 -6.10 24.48
CA ARG A 48 -6.47 -5.06 23.46
C ARG A 48 -6.76 -5.73 22.10
N PRO A 49 -7.84 -5.33 21.41
CA PRO A 49 -8.15 -5.93 20.12
C PRO A 49 -6.99 -5.73 19.12
N PRO A 50 -6.74 -6.71 18.25
CA PRO A 50 -5.79 -6.56 17.15
C PRO A 50 -6.28 -5.47 16.18
N PHE A 51 -5.36 -4.92 15.40
CA PHE A 51 -5.73 -4.01 14.30
C PHE A 51 -6.60 -4.74 13.28
N PRO A 52 -7.50 -4.00 12.58
CA PRO A 52 -8.25 -4.57 11.46
C PRO A 52 -7.31 -5.20 10.42
N ILE A 53 -7.69 -6.37 9.89
CA ILE A 53 -6.92 -7.07 8.86
C ILE A 53 -6.70 -6.16 7.66
N GLU A 54 -7.74 -5.44 7.26
CA GLU A 54 -7.72 -4.52 6.13
C GLU A 54 -6.67 -3.39 6.30
N THR A 55 -6.53 -2.85 7.51
CA THR A 55 -5.51 -1.85 7.86
C THR A 55 -4.11 -2.43 7.74
N MET A 56 -3.87 -3.59 8.36
CA MET A 56 -2.56 -4.24 8.32
C MET A 56 -2.19 -4.69 6.90
N LEU A 57 -3.17 -5.10 6.09
CA LEU A 57 -2.97 -5.44 4.70
C LEU A 57 -2.52 -4.24 3.88
N ARG A 58 -3.15 -3.06 4.04
CA ARG A 58 -2.71 -1.84 3.35
C ARG A 58 -1.30 -1.42 3.73
N ILE A 59 -0.95 -1.54 5.01
CA ILE A 59 0.41 -1.31 5.49
C ILE A 59 1.40 -2.26 4.81
N HIS A 60 1.06 -3.55 4.72
CA HIS A 60 1.90 -4.54 4.04
C HIS A 60 2.10 -4.21 2.54
N PHE A 61 1.05 -3.77 1.84
CA PHE A 61 1.18 -3.33 0.45
C PHE A 61 2.05 -2.06 0.32
N MET A 62 1.87 -1.07 1.20
CA MET A 62 2.74 0.12 1.24
C MET A 62 4.20 -0.24 1.48
N GLN A 63 4.50 -1.20 2.36
CA GLN A 63 5.86 -1.70 2.57
C GLN A 63 6.46 -2.24 1.28
N ASN A 64 5.70 -2.97 0.49
CA ASN A 64 6.18 -3.55 -0.77
C ASN A 64 6.30 -2.51 -1.90
N TRP A 65 5.36 -1.57 -2.01
CA TRP A 65 5.40 -0.54 -3.04
C TRP A 65 6.54 0.45 -2.81
N PHE A 66 6.72 0.90 -1.56
CA PHE A 66 7.73 1.87 -1.19
C PHE A 66 8.97 1.24 -0.55
N THR A 67 9.15 -0.08 -0.67
CA THR A 67 10.32 -0.81 -0.17
C THR A 67 10.68 -0.46 1.29
N PHE A 68 9.67 -0.36 2.17
CA PHE A 68 9.87 -0.09 3.58
C PHE A 68 10.09 -1.39 4.38
N GLY A 69 11.08 -1.37 5.27
CA GLY A 69 11.15 -2.30 6.40
C GLY A 69 10.08 -1.99 7.45
N ASP A 70 9.95 -2.84 8.47
CA ASP A 70 8.91 -2.68 9.51
C ASP A 70 9.10 -1.39 10.31
N GLN A 71 10.34 -1.09 10.72
CA GLN A 71 10.66 0.13 11.46
C GLN A 71 10.46 1.39 10.60
N ALA A 72 10.91 1.36 9.34
CA ALA A 72 10.72 2.48 8.42
C ALA A 72 9.23 2.76 8.15
N MET A 73 8.40 1.71 8.13
CA MET A 73 6.96 1.85 7.97
C MET A 73 6.29 2.42 9.23
N GLU A 74 6.72 2.02 10.43
CA GLU A 74 6.27 2.62 11.69
C GLU A 74 6.57 4.13 11.71
N GLU A 75 7.82 4.51 11.46
CA GLU A 75 8.24 5.93 11.38
C GLU A 75 7.44 6.69 10.32
N ALA A 76 7.24 6.09 9.15
CA ALA A 76 6.44 6.67 8.08
C ALA A 76 4.96 6.90 8.48
N LEU A 77 4.36 5.99 9.25
CA LEU A 77 3.00 6.16 9.79
C LEU A 77 2.92 7.28 10.82
N ILE A 78 4.00 7.58 11.54
CA ILE A 78 4.09 8.71 12.49
C ILE A 78 4.23 10.03 11.73
N ASP A 79 5.09 10.08 10.72
CA ASP A 79 5.46 11.35 10.08
C ASP A 79 4.50 11.77 8.96
N THR A 80 3.83 10.81 8.30
CA THR A 80 3.11 11.07 7.05
C THR A 80 1.61 10.77 7.18
N PRO A 81 0.74 11.79 7.35
CA PRO A 81 -0.71 11.62 7.42
C PRO A 81 -1.30 10.85 6.24
N LEU A 82 -0.77 11.05 5.03
CA LEU A 82 -1.22 10.36 3.81
C LEU A 82 -1.20 8.82 3.96
N TYR A 83 -0.21 8.26 4.66
CA TYR A 83 -0.13 6.81 4.86
C TYR A 83 -1.13 6.32 5.90
N ARG A 84 -1.43 7.13 6.93
CA ARG A 84 -2.48 6.83 7.90
C ARG A 84 -3.86 6.83 7.25
N ASP A 85 -4.14 7.85 6.44
CA ASP A 85 -5.38 7.97 5.68
C ASP A 85 -5.56 6.74 4.78
N PHE A 86 -4.52 6.38 4.02
CA PHE A 86 -4.56 5.21 3.16
C PHE A 86 -4.78 3.93 3.97
N ALA A 87 -4.06 3.72 5.07
CA ALA A 87 -4.21 2.55 5.94
C ALA A 87 -5.54 2.51 6.73
N ARG A 88 -6.41 3.53 6.60
CA ARG A 88 -7.65 3.70 7.38
C ARG A 88 -7.39 3.72 8.88
N LEU A 89 -6.25 4.27 9.28
CA LEU A 89 -5.95 4.60 10.66
C LEU A 89 -6.66 5.92 10.96
N ASN A 90 -7.69 5.89 11.82
CA ASN A 90 -8.40 7.11 12.20
C ASN A 90 -7.43 8.13 12.80
N VAL A 91 -7.61 9.42 12.49
CA VAL A 91 -6.80 10.51 13.05
C VAL A 91 -6.96 10.59 14.57
N ASP A 92 -8.13 10.19 15.08
CA ASP A 92 -8.43 10.08 16.51
C ASP A 92 -8.03 8.72 17.11
N ALA A 93 -7.36 7.84 16.33
CA ALA A 93 -6.89 6.57 16.87
C ALA A 93 -5.70 6.81 17.80
N ASP A 94 -5.89 6.56 19.09
CA ASP A 94 -4.84 6.56 20.14
C ASP A 94 -3.73 5.51 19.92
N ARG A 95 -3.59 4.93 18.72
CA ARG A 95 -2.63 3.87 18.45
C ARG A 95 -2.27 3.73 16.98
N LEU A 96 -0.95 3.71 16.72
CA LEU A 96 -0.36 3.23 15.49
C LEU A 96 0.25 1.83 15.69
N PRO A 97 0.28 0.98 14.66
CA PRO A 97 0.98 -0.29 14.72
C PRO A 97 2.49 -0.06 14.77
N ASP A 98 3.13 -0.60 15.80
CA ASP A 98 4.59 -0.61 15.93
C ASP A 98 5.23 -1.64 14.97
N ALA A 99 6.55 -1.56 14.78
CA ALA A 99 7.30 -2.46 13.91
C ALA A 99 7.07 -3.94 14.25
N ILE A 100 6.89 -4.28 15.53
CA ILE A 100 6.64 -5.66 15.97
C ILE A 100 5.25 -6.13 15.52
N THR A 101 4.24 -5.26 15.59
CA THR A 101 2.88 -5.54 15.12
C THR A 101 2.87 -5.75 13.61
N ILE A 102 3.59 -4.91 12.86
CA ILE A 102 3.76 -5.04 11.41
C ILE A 102 4.47 -6.36 11.06
N LEU A 103 5.59 -6.65 11.73
CA LEU A 103 6.36 -7.89 11.58
C LEU A 103 5.49 -9.15 11.80
N ARG A 104 4.68 -9.17 12.87
CA ARG A 104 3.78 -10.30 13.18
C ARG A 104 2.78 -10.55 12.06
N PHE A 105 2.23 -9.49 11.48
CA PHE A 105 1.31 -9.62 10.36
C PHE A 105 2.02 -10.13 9.10
N ARG A 106 3.24 -9.66 8.81
CA ARG A 106 4.02 -10.19 7.69
C ARG A 106 4.31 -11.69 7.87
N HIS A 107 4.76 -12.11 9.05
CA HIS A 107 4.97 -13.54 9.34
C HIS A 107 3.69 -14.37 9.22
N LEU A 108 2.52 -13.81 9.55
CA LEU A 108 1.24 -14.50 9.34
C LEU A 108 1.02 -14.77 7.85
N LEU A 109 1.23 -13.77 6.99
CA LEU A 109 1.06 -13.94 5.54
C LEU A 109 2.08 -14.91 4.96
N GLU A 110 3.34 -14.82 5.37
CA GLU A 110 4.42 -15.70 4.92
C GLU A 110 4.19 -17.16 5.31
N ARG A 111 3.80 -17.42 6.57
CA ARG A 111 3.50 -18.77 7.07
C ARG A 111 2.43 -19.48 6.25
N HIS A 112 1.46 -18.73 5.72
CA HIS A 112 0.37 -19.27 4.92
C HIS A 112 0.57 -19.10 3.41
N GLY A 113 1.74 -18.62 2.97
CA GLY A 113 2.05 -18.38 1.56
C GLY A 113 1.15 -17.33 0.90
N LEU A 114 0.48 -16.49 1.68
CA LEU A 114 -0.52 -15.54 1.22
C LEU A 114 0.12 -14.31 0.57
N ALA A 115 1.26 -13.85 1.09
CA ALA A 115 1.93 -12.66 0.58
C ALA A 115 2.19 -12.77 -0.94
N GLN A 116 2.87 -13.83 -1.36
CA GLN A 116 3.19 -14.05 -2.78
C GLN A 116 1.93 -14.22 -3.64
N GLN A 117 0.94 -14.97 -3.16
CA GLN A 117 -0.31 -15.20 -3.89
C GLN A 117 -1.07 -13.89 -4.15
N MET A 118 -1.15 -13.02 -3.14
CA MET A 118 -1.82 -11.72 -3.27
C MET A 118 -1.08 -10.79 -4.22
N PHE A 119 0.26 -10.76 -4.19
CA PHE A 119 1.04 -9.95 -5.12
C PHE A 119 0.86 -10.38 -6.57
N VAL A 120 0.84 -11.69 -6.83
CA VAL A 120 0.58 -12.22 -8.17
C VAL A 120 -0.81 -11.80 -8.64
N ALA A 121 -1.84 -12.04 -7.82
CA ALA A 121 -3.23 -11.68 -8.17
C ALA A 121 -3.41 -10.18 -8.44
N VAL A 122 -2.80 -9.31 -7.63
CA VAL A 122 -2.86 -7.86 -7.82
C VAL A 122 -2.11 -7.45 -9.09
N ASN A 123 -0.93 -8.02 -9.35
CA ASN A 123 -0.17 -7.72 -10.56
C ASN A 123 -0.87 -8.19 -11.84
N GLU A 124 -1.54 -9.33 -11.82
CA GLU A 124 -2.36 -9.81 -12.94
C GLU A 124 -3.53 -8.86 -13.22
N LEU A 125 -4.20 -8.38 -12.16
CA LEU A 125 -5.31 -7.43 -12.29
C LEU A 125 -4.84 -6.07 -12.81
N LEU A 126 -3.68 -5.60 -12.36
CA LEU A 126 -3.03 -4.40 -12.89
C LEU A 126 -2.66 -4.59 -14.37
N ALA A 127 -2.05 -5.71 -14.73
CA ALA A 127 -1.65 -6.02 -16.10
C ALA A 127 -2.87 -6.08 -17.04
N ALA A 128 -4.00 -6.64 -16.59
CA ALA A 128 -5.25 -6.65 -17.34
C ALA A 128 -5.81 -5.24 -17.60
N LYS A 129 -5.51 -4.28 -16.71
CA LYS A 129 -5.82 -2.85 -16.88
C LYS A 129 -4.75 -2.08 -17.67
N GLY A 130 -3.74 -2.77 -18.19
CA GLY A 130 -2.60 -2.15 -18.88
C GLY A 130 -1.69 -1.36 -17.93
N LEU A 131 -1.65 -1.71 -16.64
CA LEU A 131 -0.84 -1.06 -15.62
C LEU A 131 0.24 -2.02 -15.12
N VAL A 132 1.42 -1.49 -14.81
CA VAL A 132 2.48 -2.21 -14.11
C VAL A 132 2.98 -1.35 -12.96
N VAL A 133 3.10 -1.95 -11.78
CA VAL A 133 3.76 -1.30 -10.65
C VAL A 133 5.25 -1.56 -10.77
N LYS A 134 6.03 -0.49 -10.96
CA LYS A 134 7.48 -0.56 -10.77
C LYS A 134 7.78 -0.29 -9.31
N SER A 135 8.18 -1.33 -8.58
CA SER A 135 8.81 -1.20 -7.28
C SER A 135 10.24 -0.66 -7.47
N GLY A 136 10.45 0.63 -7.17
CA GLY A 136 11.76 1.26 -7.13
C GLY A 136 12.34 1.34 -5.72
N THR A 137 13.58 1.84 -5.59
CA THR A 137 14.15 2.30 -4.31
C THR A 137 13.14 3.21 -3.62
N ALA A 138 13.06 3.16 -2.28
CA ALA A 138 11.95 3.49 -1.37
C ALA A 138 11.10 4.78 -1.58
N VAL A 139 11.40 5.56 -2.61
CA VAL A 139 10.81 6.84 -2.98
C VAL A 139 9.83 6.73 -4.17
N ASP A 140 9.96 5.78 -5.09
CA ASP A 140 9.28 5.84 -6.41
C ASP A 140 8.47 4.59 -6.80
N ALA A 141 7.44 4.24 -6.03
CA ALA A 141 6.36 3.42 -6.58
C ALA A 141 5.62 4.27 -7.61
N THR A 142 5.69 3.88 -8.87
CA THR A 142 4.97 4.55 -9.96
C THR A 142 4.17 3.53 -10.76
N ILE A 143 2.95 3.91 -11.11
CA ILE A 143 2.15 3.18 -12.07
C ILE A 143 2.62 3.63 -13.44
N ILE A 144 3.10 2.69 -14.24
CA ILE A 144 3.39 2.92 -15.64
C ILE A 144 2.35 2.19 -16.48
N ASN A 145 1.99 2.79 -17.61
CA ASN A 145 1.27 2.06 -18.63
C ASN A 145 2.17 0.91 -19.10
N ALA A 146 1.60 -0.29 -19.17
CA ALA A 146 2.23 -1.41 -19.83
C ALA A 146 2.62 -0.96 -21.24
N PRO A 147 3.84 -1.29 -21.71
CA PRO A 147 4.24 -0.96 -23.07
C PRO A 147 3.19 -1.54 -24.04
N SER A 148 2.69 -0.72 -24.97
CA SER A 148 1.75 -1.21 -25.98
C SER A 148 2.41 -2.37 -26.71
N SER A 149 1.78 -3.55 -26.67
CA SER A 149 2.25 -4.71 -27.42
C SER A 149 2.09 -4.42 -28.92
N THR A 150 3.07 -3.75 -29.50
CA THR A 150 3.29 -3.65 -30.94
C THR A 150 4.63 -4.31 -31.24
N LYS A 151 4.71 -5.62 -30.98
CA LYS A 151 5.77 -6.46 -31.54
C LYS A 151 5.19 -7.45 -32.55
N ASN A 152 5.08 -6.93 -33.76
CA ASN A 152 5.38 -7.54 -35.07
C ASN A 152 4.46 -8.66 -35.58
N ARG A 153 3.49 -8.25 -36.40
CA ARG A 153 2.74 -9.10 -37.35
C ARG A 153 3.42 -9.20 -38.73
N SER A 154 4.73 -9.10 -38.81
CA SER A 154 5.45 -9.16 -40.09
C SER A 154 6.92 -9.50 -39.86
N GLY A 155 7.23 -10.76 -40.10
CA GLY A 155 8.58 -11.31 -40.14
C GLY A 155 8.58 -12.48 -41.11
N GLU A 156 8.30 -12.20 -42.39
CA GLU A 156 8.86 -13.02 -43.46
C GLU A 156 10.38 -12.85 -43.41
N ARG A 157 11.08 -13.97 -43.21
CA ARG A 157 12.26 -14.41 -43.96
C ARG A 157 12.64 -15.81 -43.52
#